data_AF-A0A4R4K9U0-F1
#
_entry.id   AF-A0A4R4K9U0-F1
#
_cell.length_a   1.000
_cell.length_b   1.000
_cell.length_c   1.000
_cell.angle_alpha   90.00
_cell.angle_beta   90.00
_cell.angle_gamma   90.00
#
_symmetry.space_group_name_H-M   'P 1'
#
loop_
_entity.id
_entity.type
_entity.pdbx_description
1 polymer ?
#
loop_
_entity_poly.entity_id
_entity_poly.type
_entity_poly.pdbx_seq_one_letter_code
_entity_poly.pdbx_strand_id
1 'polypeptide(L)'
;MKNKQIRLEDLKREVPFKVPEGYFEELPSIIQARIPEKSQESPLISWSWQRSVALAGALSLFIALIWITYPQQQGPIGQDTLSQVSDEAILEYLESEDISYYDLSENGVVQKAFGTDSTVIHYLDGLDDATLMNQLDDALLLEESIL
;
A
#
# COMPACT_ATOMS: atom_id res chain seq x y z
N MET A 1 -11.58 11.32 -50.83
CA MET A 1 -11.59 12.79 -50.99
C MET A 1 -10.14 13.28 -51.02
N LYS A 2 -9.67 13.92 -52.10
CA LYS A 2 -8.27 14.38 -52.23
C LYS A 2 -8.11 15.72 -51.51
N ASN A 3 -7.16 15.79 -50.57
CA ASN A 3 -6.87 16.96 -49.76
C ASN A 3 -6.01 17.95 -50.58
N LYS A 4 -6.57 19.12 -50.95
CA LYS A 4 -5.89 20.11 -51.78
C LYS A 4 -5.03 21.00 -50.88
N GLN A 5 -3.71 20.82 -50.94
CA GLN A 5 -2.75 21.67 -50.23
C GLN A 5 -2.75 23.07 -50.85
N ILE A 6 -3.23 24.08 -50.10
CA ILE A 6 -3.22 25.49 -50.54
C ILE A 6 -1.80 26.01 -50.40
N ARG A 7 -1.22 26.52 -51.50
CA ARG A 7 0.09 27.15 -51.49
C ARG A 7 -0.01 28.63 -51.19
N LEU A 8 0.93 29.16 -50.42
CA LEU A 8 0.97 30.57 -50.00
C LEU A 8 1.04 31.57 -51.16
N GLU A 9 1.55 31.12 -52.31
CA GLU A 9 1.62 31.86 -53.57
C GLU A 9 0.25 32.05 -54.25
N ASP A 10 -0.74 31.17 -53.97
CA ASP A 10 -2.10 31.26 -54.53
C ASP A 10 -3.04 32.17 -53.71
N LEU A 11 -2.57 32.70 -52.58
CA LEU A 11 -3.35 33.58 -51.69
C LEU A 11 -3.24 35.05 -52.14
N LYS A 12 -4.40 35.67 -52.42
CA LYS A 12 -4.52 37.08 -52.81
C LYS A 12 -4.03 37.97 -51.66
N ARG A 13 -2.91 38.68 -51.85
CA ARG A 13 -2.32 39.60 -50.85
C ARG A 13 -3.06 40.93 -50.83
N GLU A 14 -4.34 40.89 -50.49
CA GLU A 14 -5.10 42.10 -50.22
C GLU A 14 -4.92 42.45 -48.74
N VAL A 15 -4.58 43.71 -48.47
CA VAL A 15 -4.50 44.25 -47.11
C VAL A 15 -5.79 45.08 -46.92
N PRO A 16 -6.91 44.46 -46.50
CA PRO A 16 -8.20 45.16 -46.43
C PRO A 16 -8.25 46.21 -45.31
N PHE A 17 -7.22 46.25 -44.45
CA PHE A 17 -7.15 47.14 -43.31
C PHE A 17 -6.20 48.29 -43.59
N LYS A 18 -6.71 49.52 -43.49
CA LYS A 18 -5.91 50.75 -43.46
C LYS A 18 -5.99 51.32 -42.06
N VAL A 19 -4.82 51.64 -41.49
CA VAL A 19 -4.75 52.32 -40.19
C VAL A 19 -4.89 53.83 -40.38
N PRO A 20 -5.52 54.54 -39.44
CA PRO A 20 -5.49 56.01 -39.39
C PRO A 20 -4.06 56.54 -39.19
N GLU A 21 -3.82 57.77 -39.64
CA GLU A 21 -2.58 58.49 -39.37
C GLU A 21 -2.38 58.66 -37.85
N GLY A 22 -1.15 58.43 -37.36
CA GLY A 22 -0.83 58.57 -35.93
C GLY A 22 -1.32 57.43 -35.02
N TYR A 23 -2.04 56.42 -35.53
CA TYR A 23 -2.59 55.33 -34.70
C TYR A 23 -1.53 54.64 -33.83
N PHE A 24 -0.38 54.32 -34.41
CA PHE A 24 0.71 53.65 -33.68
C PHE A 24 1.48 54.57 -32.74
N GLU A 25 1.43 55.89 -32.96
CA GLU A 25 2.10 56.89 -32.11
C GLU A 25 1.32 57.12 -30.80
N GLU A 26 -0.02 57.13 -30.88
CA GLU A 26 -0.88 57.33 -29.71
C GLU A 26 -1.18 56.04 -28.94
N LEU A 27 -1.02 54.87 -29.59
CA LEU A 27 -1.29 53.56 -29.02
C LEU A 27 -0.66 53.34 -27.64
N PRO A 28 0.63 53.64 -27.40
CA PRO A 28 1.27 53.39 -26.10
C PRO A 28 0.61 54.17 -24.97
N SER A 29 0.23 55.43 -25.23
CA SER A 29 -0.43 56.31 -24.26
C SER A 29 -1.83 55.79 -23.92
N ILE A 30 -2.60 55.37 -24.93
CA ILE A 30 -3.94 54.80 -24.76
C ILE A 30 -3.89 53.51 -23.95
N ILE A 31 -2.93 52.63 -24.23
CA ILE A 31 -2.75 51.38 -23.48
C ILE A 31 -2.40 51.69 -22.03
N GLN A 32 -1.45 52.60 -21.78
CA GLN A 32 -1.02 52.96 -20.44
C GLN A 32 -2.15 53.57 -19.61
N ALA A 33 -2.97 54.43 -20.20
CA ALA A 33 -4.15 55.01 -19.55
C ALA A 33 -5.25 53.97 -19.21
N ARG A 34 -5.27 52.84 -19.92
CA ARG A 34 -6.24 51.75 -19.72
C ARG A 34 -5.73 50.67 -18.76
N ILE A 35 -4.44 50.65 -18.44
CA ILE A 35 -3.91 49.76 -17.42
C ILE A 35 -4.24 50.40 -16.06
N PRO A 36 -5.11 49.80 -15.24
CA PRO A 36 -5.31 50.29 -13.89
C PRO A 36 -3.95 50.29 -13.18
N GLU A 37 -3.55 51.40 -12.56
CA GLU A 37 -2.40 51.42 -11.67
C GLU A 37 -2.54 50.24 -10.74
N LYS A 38 -1.53 49.36 -10.74
CA LYS A 38 -1.51 48.10 -10.02
C LYS A 38 -1.97 48.40 -8.61
N SER A 39 -3.22 48.05 -8.30
CA SER A 39 -3.86 48.39 -7.04
C SER A 39 -2.89 47.97 -5.97
N GLN A 40 -2.41 48.92 -5.18
CA GLN A 40 -1.58 48.63 -4.02
C GLN A 40 -2.34 47.56 -3.25
N GLU A 41 -1.84 46.32 -3.31
CA GLU A 41 -2.44 45.18 -2.66
C GLU A 41 -2.24 45.40 -1.16
N SER A 42 -3.09 46.26 -0.59
CA SER A 42 -3.29 46.32 0.83
C SER A 42 -4.02 45.02 1.18
N PRO A 43 -3.44 44.15 2.02
CA PRO A 43 -4.14 42.95 2.44
C PRO A 43 -5.37 43.40 3.26
N LEU A 44 -6.55 43.28 2.65
CA LEU A 44 -7.85 43.60 3.27
C LEU A 44 -8.27 42.58 4.35
N ILE A 45 -7.41 41.62 4.66
CA ILE A 45 -7.68 40.55 5.62
C ILE A 45 -6.64 40.65 6.74
N SER A 46 -7.00 41.39 7.79
CA SER A 46 -6.41 41.26 9.12
C SER A 46 -6.93 39.96 9.76
N TRP A 47 -6.52 38.82 9.21
CA TRP A 47 -6.80 37.52 9.81
C TRP A 47 -6.16 37.49 11.19
N SER A 48 -6.97 37.62 12.24
CA SER A 48 -6.52 37.54 13.63
C SER A 48 -5.86 36.18 13.86
N TRP A 49 -4.53 36.15 13.91
CA TRP A 49 -3.72 34.95 14.16
C TRP A 49 -4.13 34.18 15.44
N GLN A 50 -4.85 34.86 16.34
CA GLN A 50 -5.51 34.31 17.52
C GLN A 50 -6.53 33.20 17.21
N ARG A 51 -7.23 33.26 16.05
CA ARG A 51 -8.17 32.20 15.62
C ARG A 51 -7.44 30.98 15.03
N SER A 52 -6.22 31.16 14.53
CA SER A 52 -5.39 30.07 13.99
C SER A 52 -4.74 29.23 15.08
N VAL A 53 -4.41 29.82 16.24
CA VAL A 53 -3.86 29.09 17.39
C VAL A 53 -4.91 28.15 18.02
N ALA A 54 -6.19 28.53 18.00
CA ALA A 54 -7.26 27.70 18.54
C ALA A 54 -7.42 26.35 17.79
N LEU A 55 -7.23 26.35 16.45
CA LEU A 55 -7.25 25.12 15.65
C LEU A 55 -5.98 24.28 15.83
N ALA A 56 -4.82 24.92 16.00
CA ALA A 56 -3.56 24.22 16.27
C ALA A 56 -3.58 23.50 17.63
N GLY A 57 -4.21 24.11 18.65
CA GLY A 57 -4.37 23.48 19.97
C GLY A 57 -5.23 22.20 19.91
N ALA A 58 -6.33 22.22 19.15
CA ALA A 58 -7.20 21.06 19.00
C ALA A 58 -6.49 19.88 18.32
N LEU A 59 -5.77 20.13 17.22
CA LEU A 59 -4.99 19.10 16.52
C LEU A 59 -3.86 18.53 17.39
N SER A 60 -3.20 19.37 18.19
CA SER A 60 -2.18 18.93 19.15
C SER A 60 -2.76 17.99 20.22
N LEU A 61 -3.97 18.28 20.71
CA LEU A 61 -4.68 17.43 21.67
C LEU A 61 -5.06 16.07 21.06
N PHE A 62 -5.51 16.05 19.80
CA PHE A 62 -5.79 14.80 19.09
C PHE A 62 -4.53 13.97 18.86
N ILE A 63 -3.42 14.59 18.46
CA ILE A 63 -2.14 13.88 18.26
C ILE A 63 -1.62 13.33 19.60
N ALA A 64 -1.73 14.09 20.70
CA ALA A 64 -1.35 13.63 22.03
C ALA A 64 -2.24 12.47 22.54
N LEU A 65 -3.55 12.52 22.27
CA LEU A 65 -4.48 11.43 22.58
C LEU A 65 -4.22 10.19 21.71
N ILE A 66 -3.93 10.36 20.43
CA ILE A 66 -3.49 9.28 19.54
C ILE A 66 -2.22 8.67 20.12
N TRP A 67 -1.21 9.46 20.48
CA TRP A 67 0.02 8.92 21.08
C TRP A 67 -0.21 8.20 22.43
N ILE A 68 -1.10 8.70 23.30
CA ILE A 68 -1.40 8.05 24.59
C ILE A 68 -2.18 6.74 24.42
N THR A 69 -3.04 6.66 23.41
CA THR A 69 -3.92 5.50 23.17
C THR A 69 -3.39 4.51 22.15
N TYR A 70 -2.32 4.82 21.41
CA TYR A 70 -1.77 3.90 20.42
C TYR A 70 -1.16 2.70 21.14
N PRO A 71 -1.79 1.51 21.10
CA PRO A 71 -1.13 0.32 21.59
C PRO A 71 0.12 0.11 20.74
N GLN A 72 1.27 -0.12 21.38
CA GLN A 72 2.47 -0.60 20.72
C GLN A 72 2.05 -1.82 19.90
N GLN A 73 1.99 -1.66 18.57
CA GLN A 73 1.81 -2.80 17.68
C GLN A 73 2.95 -3.74 18.02
N GLN A 74 2.61 -4.88 18.61
CA GLN A 74 3.58 -5.92 18.87
C GLN A 74 4.22 -6.20 17.51
N GLY A 75 5.52 -5.92 17.41
CA GLY A 75 6.27 -6.20 16.19
C GLY A 75 6.15 -7.68 15.83
N PRO A 76 6.59 -8.09 14.62
CA PRO A 76 6.64 -9.50 14.26
C PRO A 76 7.28 -10.28 15.42
N ILE A 77 6.56 -11.29 15.94
CA ILE A 77 7.03 -12.12 17.04
C ILE A 77 8.43 -12.62 16.65
N GLY A 78 9.45 -12.16 17.38
CA GLY A 78 10.85 -12.43 17.03
C GLY A 78 11.12 -13.93 17.13
N GLN A 79 11.95 -14.47 16.22
CA GLN A 79 12.33 -15.89 16.24
C GLN A 79 12.85 -16.32 17.64
N ASP A 80 13.58 -15.43 18.32
CA ASP A 80 14.09 -15.65 19.68
C ASP A 80 13.01 -15.90 20.74
N THR A 81 11.79 -15.38 20.53
CA THR A 81 10.66 -15.60 21.44
C THR A 81 9.95 -16.92 21.16
N LEU A 82 9.90 -17.34 19.89
CA LEU A 82 9.34 -18.65 19.51
C LEU A 82 10.26 -19.79 19.95
N SER A 83 11.58 -19.58 19.93
CA SER A 83 12.57 -20.57 20.41
C SER A 83 12.58 -20.76 21.93
N GLN A 84 11.95 -19.86 22.68
CA GLN A 84 11.81 -19.97 24.15
C GLN A 84 10.55 -20.75 24.55
N VAL A 85 9.62 -20.97 23.62
CA VAL A 85 8.45 -21.81 23.88
C VAL A 85 8.91 -23.27 23.93
N SER A 86 8.57 -23.97 25.02
CA SER A 86 8.89 -25.39 25.17
C SER A 86 7.92 -26.26 24.37
N ASP A 87 8.38 -27.45 23.97
CA ASP A 87 7.55 -28.42 23.26
C ASP A 87 6.31 -28.83 24.08
N GLU A 88 6.44 -28.92 25.40
CA GLU A 88 5.32 -29.21 26.32
C GLU A 88 4.23 -28.13 26.27
N ALA A 89 4.61 -26.85 26.22
CA ALA A 89 3.66 -25.75 26.11
C ALA A 89 2.96 -25.73 24.73
N ILE A 90 3.66 -26.17 23.67
CA ILE A 90 3.06 -26.33 22.33
C ILE A 90 2.03 -27.47 22.36
N LEU A 91 2.36 -28.61 22.97
CA LEU A 91 1.45 -29.75 23.08
C LEU A 91 0.20 -29.40 23.92
N GLU A 92 0.38 -28.73 25.06
CA GLU A 92 -0.73 -28.27 25.90
C GLU A 92 -1.65 -27.30 25.15
N TYR A 93 -1.07 -26.36 24.38
CA TYR A 93 -1.85 -25.44 23.56
C TYR A 93 -2.66 -26.17 22.48
N LEU A 94 -2.03 -27.09 21.74
CA LEU A 94 -2.70 -27.87 20.69
C LEU A 94 -3.83 -28.74 21.26
N GLU A 95 -3.64 -29.33 22.43
CA GLU A 95 -4.68 -30.08 23.14
C GLU A 95 -5.81 -29.17 23.63
N SER A 96 -5.48 -27.98 24.16
CA SER A 96 -6.47 -27.03 24.69
C SER A 96 -7.36 -26.41 23.61
N GLU A 97 -6.82 -26.19 22.41
CA GLU A 97 -7.53 -25.63 21.26
C GLU A 97 -8.16 -26.72 20.36
N ASP A 98 -8.08 -28.00 20.75
CA ASP A 98 -8.59 -29.16 20.00
C ASP A 98 -8.10 -29.16 18.53
N ILE A 99 -6.85 -28.78 18.31
CA ILE A 99 -6.27 -28.65 16.98
C ILE A 99 -5.84 -30.04 16.50
N SER A 100 -6.55 -30.59 15.52
CA SER A 100 -6.24 -31.90 14.99
C SER A 100 -5.05 -31.89 14.02
N TYR A 101 -4.41 -33.04 13.85
CA TYR A 101 -3.35 -33.22 12.84
C TYR A 101 -3.82 -32.84 11.43
N TYR A 102 -5.09 -33.10 11.11
CA TYR A 102 -5.67 -32.78 9.80
C TYR A 102 -5.74 -31.27 9.58
N ASP A 103 -6.11 -30.50 10.60
CA ASP A 103 -6.17 -29.02 10.52
C ASP A 103 -4.77 -28.41 10.32
N LEU A 104 -3.76 -29.00 10.95
CA LEU A 104 -2.37 -28.58 10.78
C LEU A 104 -1.82 -28.93 9.39
N SER A 105 -2.28 -30.04 8.80
CA SER A 105 -1.83 -30.49 7.48
C SER A 105 -2.23 -29.52 6.36
N GLU A 106 -3.27 -28.70 6.55
CA GLU A 106 -3.68 -27.66 5.60
C GLU A 106 -2.86 -26.37 5.77
N ASN A 107 -2.12 -26.22 6.87
CA ASN A 107 -1.33 -25.04 7.15
C ASN A 107 -0.03 -25.04 6.33
N GLY A 108 0.13 -24.04 5.45
CA GLY A 108 1.28 -23.95 4.56
C GLY A 108 2.65 -23.87 5.26
N VAL A 109 2.72 -23.42 6.52
CA VAL A 109 3.97 -23.43 7.30
C VAL A 109 4.34 -24.86 7.72
N VAL A 110 3.34 -25.61 8.19
CA VAL A 110 3.49 -27.01 8.60
C VAL A 110 3.83 -27.89 7.39
N GLN A 111 3.11 -27.70 6.27
CA GLN A 111 3.43 -28.38 5.01
C GLN A 111 4.86 -28.11 4.55
N LYS A 112 5.32 -26.85 4.63
CA LYS A 112 6.68 -26.49 4.23
C LYS A 112 7.72 -27.11 5.15
N ALA A 113 7.44 -27.23 6.45
CA ALA A 113 8.33 -27.92 7.40
C ALA A 113 8.50 -29.40 7.05
N PHE A 114 7.39 -30.11 6.78
CA PHE A 114 7.43 -31.51 6.32
C PHE A 114 7.96 -31.67 4.88
N GLY A 115 7.90 -30.63 4.05
CA GLY A 115 8.54 -30.63 2.73
C GLY A 115 10.07 -30.53 2.79
N THR A 116 10.66 -30.28 3.97
CA THR A 116 12.12 -30.31 4.13
C THR A 116 12.60 -31.72 4.47
N ASP A 117 13.55 -32.21 3.66
CA ASP A 117 14.14 -33.55 3.84
C ASP A 117 14.68 -33.76 5.26
N SER A 118 15.19 -32.71 5.91
CA SER A 118 15.77 -32.81 7.26
C SER A 118 14.74 -33.17 8.34
N THR A 119 13.50 -32.65 8.26
CA THR A 119 12.47 -32.90 9.28
C THR A 119 11.83 -34.27 9.10
N VAL A 120 11.60 -34.68 7.85
CA VAL A 120 11.06 -36.02 7.56
C VAL A 120 12.04 -37.11 7.96
N ILE A 121 13.33 -36.96 7.63
CA ILE A 121 14.35 -37.95 7.98
C ILE A 121 14.50 -38.08 9.50
N HIS A 122 14.47 -36.99 10.25
CA HIS A 122 14.51 -37.03 11.72
C HIS A 122 13.27 -37.72 12.33
N TYR A 123 12.09 -37.53 11.74
CA TYR A 123 10.88 -38.22 12.17
C TYR A 123 10.94 -39.72 11.88
N LEU A 124 11.45 -40.10 10.70
CA LEU A 124 11.60 -41.49 10.29
C LEU A 124 12.67 -42.24 11.12
N ASP A 125 13.76 -41.56 11.52
CA ASP A 125 14.82 -42.15 12.36
C ASP A 125 14.36 -42.43 13.80
N GLY A 126 13.38 -41.66 14.30
CA GLY A 126 12.78 -41.85 15.62
C GLY A 126 11.72 -42.94 15.69
N LEU A 127 11.27 -43.47 14.55
CA LEU A 127 10.31 -44.58 14.49
C LEU A 127 11.06 -45.91 14.44
N ASP A 128 10.60 -46.88 15.23
CA ASP A 128 11.16 -48.22 15.15
C ASP A 128 10.68 -48.94 13.87
N ASP A 129 11.53 -49.84 13.35
CA ASP A 129 11.23 -50.61 12.14
C ASP A 129 9.91 -51.41 12.28
N ALA A 130 9.55 -51.80 13.50
CA ALA A 130 8.33 -52.54 13.81
C ALA A 130 7.06 -51.69 13.62
N THR A 131 7.08 -50.43 14.06
CA THR A 131 5.95 -49.49 13.88
C THR A 131 5.78 -49.14 12.41
N LEU A 132 6.88 -48.94 11.68
CA LEU A 132 6.83 -48.71 10.23
C LEU A 132 6.24 -49.92 9.49
N MET A 133 6.64 -51.14 9.87
CA MET A 133 6.09 -52.36 9.28
C MET A 133 4.61 -52.53 9.57
N ASN A 134 4.18 -52.28 10.82
CA ASN A 134 2.76 -52.35 11.20
C ASN A 134 1.90 -51.33 10.42
N GLN A 135 2.40 -50.11 10.20
CA GLN A 135 1.67 -49.11 9.41
C GLN A 135 1.58 -49.46 7.91
N LEU A 136 2.64 -50.05 7.35
CA LEU A 136 2.63 -50.54 5.97
C LEU A 136 1.67 -51.71 5.78
N ASP A 137 1.64 -52.64 6.73
CA ASP A 137 0.70 -53.77 6.73
C ASP A 137 -0.75 -53.28 6.88
N ASP A 138 -1.04 -52.37 7.81
CA ASP A 138 -2.39 -51.80 7.97
C ASP A 138 -2.85 -51.03 6.71
N ALA A 139 -1.93 -50.32 6.04
CA ALA A 139 -2.23 -49.62 4.79
C ALA A 139 -2.49 -50.59 3.62
N LEU A 140 -1.73 -51.68 3.52
CA LEU A 140 -1.91 -52.74 2.52
C LEU A 140 -3.22 -53.50 2.73
N LEU A 141 -3.61 -53.75 3.98
CA LEU A 141 -4.88 -54.40 4.32
C LEU A 141 -6.11 -53.56 3.97
N LEU A 142 -6.00 -52.23 4.04
CA LEU A 142 -7.05 -51.32 3.59
C LEU A 142 -7.23 -51.36 2.07
N GLU A 143 -6.13 -51.50 1.31
CA GLU A 143 -6.17 -51.57 -0.16
C GLU A 143 -6.67 -52.93 -0.68
N GLU A 144 -6.39 -54.03 0.03
CA GLU A 144 -6.92 -55.36 -0.30
C GLU A 144 -8.43 -55.49 0.01
N SER A 145 -8.97 -54.74 0.99
CA SER A 145 -10.40 -54.75 1.33
C SER A 145 -11.31 -54.01 0.34
N ILE A 146 -10.72 -53.25 -0.59
CA ILE A 146 -11.43 -52.43 -1.59
C ILE A 146 -11.48 -53.14 -2.97
N LEU A 147 -10.97 -54.38 -3.07
CA LEU A 147 -11.08 -55.27 -4.23
C LEU A 147 -11.96 -56.49 -3.94
#